data_AF-A0A0K0D4L1-F1
#
_entry.id   AF-A0A0K0D4L1-F1
#
_cell.length_a   1.000
_cell.length_b   1.000
_cell.length_c   1.000
_cell.angle_alpha   90.00
_cell.angle_beta   90.00
_cell.angle_gamma   90.00
#
_symmetry.space_group_name_H-M   'P 1'
#
loop_
_entity.id
_entity.type
_entity.pdbx_description
1 polymer ?
#
loop_
_entity_poly.entity_id
_entity_poly.type
_entity_poly.pdbx_seq_one_letter_code
_entity_poly.pdbx_strand_id
1 'polypeptide(L)'
;MFDSALEFVIKYTNCTALTGESTAHITNFSYSDGAVQCHLSFRISGNYTGNVKFYYGLREFYQNNKLYVHSRNDVQLLGNLNEVTGCRPLDRASNFVYAPCGFVANSMFNDSFKLFFHDKHGAAIIVPFTTRGVISDIVRKRKFRNPKLKGNQTLCDAFQLKVGFVETSRSEEQDMKGIGHLQNTMRPPWWQTDLCKLGFGVSGTGIAFENVDFMVWMQTSALPNFRKHYRTLDNEVSE
;
A
#
# COMPACT_ATOMS: atom_id res chain seq x y z
N MET A 1 -7.99 38.94 1.16
CA MET A 1 -6.59 38.60 0.89
C MET A 1 -6.50 37.09 1.05
N PHE A 2 -6.53 36.33 -0.04
CA PHE A 2 -6.40 34.87 0.05
C PHE A 2 -4.94 34.58 0.31
N ASP A 3 -4.62 34.14 1.52
CA ASP A 3 -3.28 33.69 1.86
C ASP A 3 -2.98 32.46 1.00
N SER A 4 -2.03 32.60 0.07
CA SER A 4 -1.66 31.52 -0.84
C SER A 4 -0.93 30.45 -0.02
N ALA A 5 -1.48 29.23 0.02
CA ALA A 5 -0.79 28.11 0.65
C ALA A 5 0.59 27.92 0.02
N LEU A 6 1.64 27.87 0.84
CA LEU A 6 3.00 27.58 0.38
C LEU A 6 3.09 26.12 -0.07
N GLU A 7 3.74 25.90 -1.21
CA GLU A 7 3.98 24.56 -1.77
C GLU A 7 5.42 24.47 -2.29
N PHE A 8 6.05 23.32 -2.06
CA PHE A 8 7.34 22.96 -2.63
C PHE A 8 7.24 21.58 -3.31
N VAL A 9 7.69 21.49 -4.56
CA VAL A 9 7.56 20.28 -5.39
C VAL A 9 8.93 19.86 -5.90
N ILE A 10 9.30 18.60 -5.63
CA ILE A 10 10.54 17.98 -6.10
C ILE A 10 10.19 16.84 -7.06
N LYS A 11 10.83 16.82 -8.23
CA LYS A 11 10.78 15.68 -9.15
C LYS A 11 11.94 14.75 -8.83
N TYR A 12 11.67 13.46 -8.64
CA TYR A 12 12.69 12.48 -8.27
C TYR A 12 12.82 11.29 -9.23
N THR A 13 12.18 11.33 -10.41
CA THR A 13 12.16 10.22 -11.38
C THR A 13 13.56 9.75 -11.79
N ASN A 14 14.49 10.68 -12.02
CA ASN A 14 15.86 10.40 -12.47
C ASN A 14 16.88 10.69 -11.35
N CYS A 15 16.54 10.36 -10.11
CA CYS A 15 17.43 10.59 -8.99
C CYS A 15 18.73 9.78 -9.11
N THR A 16 19.80 10.32 -8.54
CA THR A 16 21.08 9.63 -8.45
C THR A 16 21.09 8.75 -7.20
N ALA A 17 21.37 7.47 -7.39
CA ALA A 17 21.64 6.54 -6.31
C ALA A 17 22.94 6.92 -5.58
N LEU A 18 23.15 6.39 -4.38
CA LEU A 18 24.41 6.53 -3.64
C LEU A 18 25.64 6.05 -4.43
N THR A 19 25.44 5.13 -5.37
CA THR A 19 26.49 4.62 -6.28
C THR A 19 26.87 5.61 -7.38
N GLY A 20 26.20 6.76 -7.48
CA GLY A 20 26.41 7.76 -8.52
C GLY A 20 25.67 7.48 -9.84
N GLU A 21 25.02 6.31 -9.95
CA GLU A 21 24.22 5.96 -11.13
C GLU A 21 22.83 6.62 -11.08
N SER A 22 22.37 7.13 -12.21
CA SER A 22 20.99 7.64 -12.33
C SER A 22 20.01 6.48 -12.42
N THR A 23 18.88 6.58 -11.70
CA THR A 23 17.77 5.63 -11.79
C THR A 23 17.19 5.50 -13.20
N ALA A 24 17.42 6.49 -14.08
CA ALA A 24 16.99 6.42 -15.48
C ALA A 24 17.61 5.25 -16.26
N HIS A 25 18.76 4.74 -15.83
CA HIS A 25 19.47 3.65 -16.50
C HIS A 25 19.24 2.28 -15.83
N ILE A 26 18.50 2.23 -14.72
CA ILE A 26 18.24 0.99 -13.99
C ILE A 26 17.04 0.28 -14.62
N THR A 27 17.31 -0.77 -15.38
CA THR A 27 16.28 -1.59 -16.05
C THR A 27 15.85 -2.80 -15.24
N ASN A 28 16.59 -3.16 -14.19
CA ASN A 28 16.37 -4.36 -13.40
C ASN A 28 16.14 -4.00 -11.92
N PHE A 29 14.88 -4.01 -11.49
CA PHE A 29 14.47 -3.73 -10.10
C PHE A 29 14.49 -5.00 -9.22
N SER A 30 15.34 -5.98 -9.53
CA SER A 30 15.50 -7.18 -8.70
C SER A 30 16.41 -6.86 -7.52
N TYR A 31 15.82 -6.45 -6.40
CA TYR A 31 16.57 -6.16 -5.18
C TYR A 31 16.84 -7.45 -4.41
N SER A 32 18.08 -7.93 -4.45
CA SER A 32 18.56 -8.97 -3.54
C SER A 32 18.93 -8.41 -2.16
N ASP A 33 19.22 -7.11 -2.02
CA ASP A 33 19.79 -6.57 -0.77
C ASP A 33 19.47 -5.09 -0.43
N GLY A 34 18.39 -4.52 -0.96
CA GLY A 34 17.92 -3.19 -0.53
C GLY A 34 17.67 -2.22 -1.69
N ALA A 35 16.48 -1.61 -1.64
CA ALA A 35 16.00 -0.64 -2.62
C ALA A 35 17.06 0.42 -2.96
N VAL A 36 17.12 0.85 -4.23
CA VAL A 36 17.92 2.02 -4.63
C VAL A 36 17.47 3.20 -3.77
N GLN A 37 18.39 3.72 -2.97
CA GLN A 37 18.14 4.89 -2.14
C GLN A 37 18.52 6.15 -2.91
N CYS A 38 17.53 7.02 -3.11
CA CYS A 38 17.73 8.32 -3.72
C CYS A 38 17.86 9.40 -2.66
N HIS A 39 18.93 10.19 -2.75
CA HIS A 39 19.19 11.32 -1.88
C HIS A 39 18.97 12.62 -2.64
N LEU A 40 18.08 13.46 -2.12
CA LEU A 40 17.74 14.75 -2.72
C LEU A 40 17.94 15.85 -1.68
N SER A 41 18.83 16.78 -1.98
CA SER A 41 19.06 17.96 -1.14
C SER A 41 18.33 19.16 -1.72
N PHE A 42 17.58 19.85 -0.88
CA PHE A 42 16.84 21.04 -1.28
C PHE A 42 16.82 22.07 -0.14
N ARG A 43 16.47 23.32 -0.46
CA ARG A 43 16.36 24.41 0.50
C ARG A 43 14.95 24.96 0.47
N ILE A 44 14.38 25.17 1.65
CA ILE A 44 13.07 25.79 1.82
C ILE A 44 13.30 27.26 2.18
N SER A 45 12.79 28.18 1.37
CA SER A 45 12.97 29.63 1.56
C SER A 45 11.86 30.28 2.40
N GLY A 46 10.64 29.74 2.35
CA GLY A 46 9.48 30.25 3.10
C GLY A 46 9.27 29.53 4.43
N ASN A 47 8.69 30.21 5.41
CA ASN A 47 8.30 29.59 6.69
C ASN A 47 6.90 28.97 6.57
N TYR A 48 6.79 27.68 6.83
CA TYR A 48 5.53 26.93 6.74
C TYR A 48 4.87 26.92 8.13
N THR A 49 4.03 27.92 8.41
CA THR A 49 3.40 28.10 9.74
C THR A 49 2.11 27.30 9.93
N GLY A 50 1.55 26.74 8.86
CA GLY A 50 0.32 25.97 8.89
C GLY A 50 0.54 24.46 9.09
N ASN A 51 -0.55 23.70 8.90
CA ASN A 51 -0.49 22.24 8.91
C ASN A 51 0.22 21.73 7.63
N VAL A 52 1.46 21.28 7.79
CA VAL A 52 2.30 20.81 6.68
C VAL A 52 1.95 19.37 6.32
N LYS A 53 1.67 19.14 5.03
CA LYS A 53 1.28 17.84 4.47
C LYS A 53 2.26 17.41 3.38
N PHE A 54 2.72 16.17 3.46
CA PHE A 54 3.56 15.52 2.47
C PHE A 54 2.66 14.79 1.47
N TYR A 55 2.83 15.07 0.18
CA TYR A 55 2.22 14.28 -0.90
C TYR A 55 3.28 13.65 -1.80
N TYR A 56 3.04 12.44 -2.28
CA TYR A 56 3.72 11.93 -3.48
C TYR A 56 2.82 12.16 -4.70
N GLY A 57 3.44 12.41 -5.85
CA GLY A 57 2.73 12.72 -7.09
C GLY A 57 3.16 11.79 -8.22
N LEU A 58 2.18 11.27 -8.96
CA LEU A 58 2.40 10.52 -10.19
C LEU A 58 1.84 11.31 -11.37
N ARG A 59 2.59 11.28 -12.47
CA ARG A 59 2.18 11.86 -13.75
C ARG A 59 2.01 10.76 -14.78
N GLU A 60 1.11 10.99 -15.72
CA GLU A 60 0.84 10.06 -16.83
C GLU A 60 0.45 8.65 -16.36
N PHE A 61 -0.15 8.55 -15.16
CA PHE A 61 -0.62 7.29 -14.60
C PHE A 61 -2.16 7.28 -14.57
N TYR A 62 -2.77 6.51 -15.46
CA TYR A 62 -4.20 6.56 -15.74
C TYR A 62 -5.04 5.72 -14.76
N GLN A 63 -5.05 6.09 -13.47
CA GLN A 63 -5.93 5.46 -12.46
C GLN A 63 -7.42 5.55 -12.81
N ASN A 64 -7.80 6.52 -13.65
CA ASN A 64 -9.17 6.76 -14.09
C ASN A 64 -9.62 5.90 -15.27
N ASN A 65 -8.75 5.04 -15.81
CA ASN A 65 -9.16 4.08 -16.84
C ASN A 65 -10.26 3.16 -16.29
N LYS A 66 -11.38 3.04 -17.01
CA LYS A 66 -12.55 2.27 -16.56
C LYS A 66 -12.18 0.84 -16.14
N LEU A 67 -11.40 0.12 -16.95
CA LEU A 67 -11.01 -1.27 -16.65
C LEU A 67 -10.09 -1.34 -15.43
N TYR A 68 -9.20 -0.34 -15.26
CA TYR A 68 -8.35 -0.25 -14.08
C TYR A 68 -9.18 -0.01 -12.80
N VAL A 69 -10.07 0.99 -12.79
CA VAL A 69 -10.92 1.33 -11.63
C VAL A 69 -11.78 0.15 -11.19
N HIS A 70 -12.35 -0.58 -12.14
CA HIS A 70 -13.20 -1.73 -11.85
C HIS A 70 -12.43 -2.99 -11.44
N SER A 71 -11.12 -3.05 -11.67
CA SER A 71 -10.28 -4.19 -11.31
C SER A 71 -9.85 -4.11 -9.84
N ARG A 72 -10.84 -4.25 -8.94
CA ARG A 72 -10.71 -4.38 -7.48
C ARG A 72 -12.00 -5.00 -6.93
N ASN A 73 -11.95 -5.58 -5.73
CA ASN A 73 -13.15 -6.09 -5.07
C ASN A 73 -13.30 -5.49 -3.66
N ASP A 74 -14.30 -4.63 -3.48
CA ASP A 74 -14.51 -3.89 -2.22
C ASP A 74 -14.95 -4.82 -1.07
N VAL A 75 -15.55 -5.99 -1.36
CA VAL A 75 -15.93 -6.98 -0.34
C VAL A 75 -14.71 -7.73 0.18
N GLN A 76 -13.71 -7.96 -0.69
CA GLN A 76 -12.41 -8.49 -0.29
C GLN A 76 -11.67 -7.53 0.65
N LEU A 77 -11.72 -6.23 0.35
CA LEU A 77 -11.11 -5.18 1.19
C LEU A 77 -11.76 -5.08 2.58
N LEU A 78 -12.98 -5.63 2.74
CA LEU A 78 -13.67 -5.76 4.03
C LEU A 78 -13.36 -7.08 4.75
N GLY A 79 -12.41 -7.87 4.24
CA GLY A 79 -11.89 -9.08 4.88
C GLY A 79 -12.52 -10.39 4.39
N ASN A 80 -13.38 -10.39 3.37
CA ASN A 80 -13.87 -11.63 2.75
C ASN A 80 -12.97 -12.04 1.57
N LEU A 81 -11.96 -12.85 1.87
CA LEU A 81 -10.90 -13.19 0.93
C LEU A 81 -11.38 -14.00 -0.30
N ASN A 82 -12.54 -14.64 -0.23
CA ASN A 82 -13.09 -15.45 -1.33
C ASN A 82 -13.72 -14.60 -2.45
N GLU A 83 -14.08 -13.36 -2.15
CA GLU A 83 -14.73 -12.45 -3.11
C GLU A 83 -13.70 -11.79 -4.02
N VAL A 84 -13.70 -12.19 -5.29
CA VAL A 84 -12.77 -11.68 -6.32
C VAL A 84 -13.46 -11.26 -7.61
N THR A 85 -14.78 -11.18 -7.58
CA THR A 85 -15.59 -10.74 -8.72
C THR A 85 -15.14 -9.35 -9.17
N GLY A 86 -14.93 -9.18 -10.49
CA GLY A 86 -14.44 -7.92 -11.08
C GLY A 86 -12.91 -7.79 -11.16
N CYS A 87 -12.14 -8.64 -10.48
CA CYS A 87 -10.68 -8.55 -10.47
C CYS A 87 -9.96 -9.21 -11.64
N ARG A 88 -10.67 -9.90 -12.56
CA ARG A 88 -10.06 -10.59 -13.70
C ARG A 88 -9.18 -9.65 -14.54
N PRO A 89 -8.01 -10.12 -15.03
CA PRO A 89 -7.43 -11.45 -14.87
C PRO A 89 -6.61 -11.63 -13.58
N LEU A 90 -6.53 -10.61 -12.71
CA LEU A 90 -5.78 -10.62 -11.45
C LEU A 90 -6.67 -11.02 -10.26
N ASP A 91 -7.59 -11.96 -10.48
CA ASP A 91 -8.40 -12.57 -9.44
C ASP A 91 -7.72 -13.79 -8.82
N ARG A 92 -7.04 -14.61 -9.64
CA ARG A 92 -6.54 -15.94 -9.27
C ARG A 92 -5.27 -16.31 -10.01
N ALA A 93 -4.46 -17.17 -9.39
CA ALA A 93 -3.41 -17.92 -10.09
C ALA A 93 -3.36 -19.35 -9.57
N SER A 94 -3.47 -20.32 -10.50
CA SER A 94 -3.60 -21.74 -10.17
C SER A 94 -4.75 -21.97 -9.17
N ASN A 95 -4.45 -22.46 -7.97
CA ASN A 95 -5.42 -22.71 -6.90
C ASN A 95 -5.50 -21.59 -5.86
N PHE A 96 -4.82 -20.45 -6.09
CA PHE A 96 -4.72 -19.37 -5.13
C PHE A 96 -5.51 -18.14 -5.56
N VAL A 97 -6.09 -17.45 -4.59
CA VAL A 97 -6.71 -16.13 -4.75
C VAL A 97 -5.66 -15.04 -4.56
N TYR A 98 -5.63 -14.04 -5.42
CA TYR A 98 -4.84 -12.84 -5.12
C TYR A 98 -5.49 -12.04 -3.99
N ALA A 99 -4.73 -11.72 -2.94
CA ALA A 99 -5.14 -10.84 -1.85
C ALA A 99 -4.11 -9.73 -1.65
N PRO A 100 -4.43 -8.47 -2.02
CA PRO A 100 -5.68 -8.01 -2.65
C PRO A 100 -5.74 -8.39 -4.14
N CYS A 101 -6.93 -8.59 -4.70
CA CYS A 101 -7.09 -8.85 -6.14
C CYS A 101 -7.16 -7.56 -6.98
N GLY A 102 -6.87 -7.71 -8.28
CA GLY A 102 -7.10 -6.67 -9.29
C GLY A 102 -5.93 -5.72 -9.57
N PHE A 103 -6.02 -5.00 -10.70
CA PHE A 103 -4.96 -4.11 -11.17
C PHE A 103 -4.69 -2.95 -10.23
N VAL A 104 -5.71 -2.41 -9.55
CA VAL A 104 -5.52 -1.29 -8.61
C VAL A 104 -4.54 -1.69 -7.53
N ALA A 105 -4.72 -2.86 -6.91
CA ALA A 105 -3.84 -3.33 -5.86
C ALA A 105 -2.48 -3.76 -6.41
N ASN A 106 -2.44 -4.46 -7.54
CA ASN A 106 -1.20 -4.98 -8.10
C ASN A 106 -0.16 -3.89 -8.37
N SER A 107 -0.58 -2.72 -8.87
CA SER A 107 0.32 -1.60 -9.15
C SER A 107 0.49 -0.63 -7.97
N MET A 108 0.42 -1.12 -6.73
CA MET A 108 0.60 -0.28 -5.54
C MET A 108 1.94 0.46 -5.55
N PHE A 109 1.89 1.77 -5.27
CA PHE A 109 3.07 2.60 -5.07
C PHE A 109 3.88 2.09 -3.86
N ASN A 110 5.18 1.90 -4.06
CA ASN A 110 6.05 1.20 -3.11
C ASN A 110 7.29 2.00 -2.66
N ASP A 111 7.48 3.25 -3.10
CA ASP A 111 8.57 4.07 -2.58
C ASP A 111 8.30 4.47 -1.12
N SER A 112 9.37 4.62 -0.35
CA SER A 112 9.35 5.07 1.03
C SER A 112 10.18 6.33 1.21
N PHE A 113 9.61 7.32 1.88
CA PHE A 113 10.27 8.62 2.08
C PHE A 113 10.77 8.79 3.53
N LYS A 114 11.98 9.31 3.66
CA LYS A 114 12.54 9.85 4.92
C LYS A 114 13.02 11.26 4.64
N LEU A 115 12.60 12.22 5.47
CA LEU A 115 13.02 13.60 5.36
C LEU A 115 13.90 13.95 6.56
N PHE A 116 15.01 14.62 6.28
CA PHE A 116 15.97 15.07 7.27
C PHE A 116 16.11 16.59 7.19
N PHE A 117 16.04 17.24 8.35
CA PHE A 117 16.42 18.63 8.53
C PHE A 117 17.91 18.69 8.90
N HIS A 118 18.69 19.45 8.13
CA HIS A 118 20.08 19.72 8.45
C HIS A 118 20.19 21.07 9.15
N ASP A 119 20.64 21.05 10.41
CA ASP A 119 20.83 22.27 11.18
C ASP A 119 22.09 23.04 10.73
N LYS A 120 22.31 24.20 11.35
CA LYS A 120 23.51 25.04 11.07
C LYS A 120 24.83 24.36 11.47
N HIS A 121 24.77 23.30 12.27
CA HIS A 121 25.91 22.54 12.77
C HIS A 121 26.15 21.24 11.99
N GLY A 122 25.33 20.96 10.96
CA GLY A 122 25.43 19.78 10.11
C GLY A 122 24.75 18.52 10.66
N ALA A 123 24.07 18.59 11.81
CA ALA A 123 23.34 17.46 12.35
C ALA A 123 22.10 17.15 11.50
N ALA A 124 21.89 15.87 11.19
CA ALA A 124 20.75 15.39 10.43
C ALA A 124 19.64 14.94 11.40
N ILE A 125 18.58 15.75 11.52
CA ILE A 125 17.43 15.49 12.39
C ILE A 125 16.29 14.93 11.54
N ILE A 126 15.75 13.77 11.92
CA ILE A 126 14.59 13.21 11.22
C ILE A 126 13.37 14.10 11.41
N VAL A 127 12.70 14.47 10.33
CA VAL A 127 11.45 15.24 10.40
C VAL A 127 10.33 14.33 10.90
N PRO A 128 9.66 14.66 12.01
CA PRO A 128 8.65 13.80 12.60
C PRO A 128 7.38 13.85 11.75
N PHE A 129 7.03 12.72 11.15
CA PHE A 129 5.83 12.58 10.33
C PHE A 129 4.84 11.62 10.98
N THR A 130 3.56 11.95 10.86
CA THR A 130 2.44 11.16 11.36
C THR A 130 1.49 10.76 10.23
N THR A 131 0.72 9.70 10.46
CA THR A 131 -0.38 9.25 9.59
C THR A 131 -1.72 9.87 9.99
N ARG A 132 -1.77 10.65 11.08
CA ARG A 132 -2.98 11.33 11.55
C ARG A 132 -3.51 12.26 10.45
N GLY A 133 -4.81 12.14 10.16
CA GLY A 133 -5.50 12.95 9.14
C GLY A 133 -5.16 12.60 7.68
N VAL A 134 -4.39 11.53 7.42
CA VAL A 134 -4.10 11.10 6.04
C VAL A 134 -5.34 10.52 5.37
N ILE A 135 -6.10 9.72 6.10
CA ILE A 135 -7.40 9.18 5.69
C ILE A 135 -8.42 9.41 6.81
N SER A 136 -9.66 9.74 6.45
CA SER A 136 -10.75 9.89 7.43
C SER A 136 -11.10 8.54 8.07
N ASP A 137 -11.35 8.54 9.38
CA ASP A 137 -11.79 7.36 10.14
C ASP A 137 -13.05 6.71 9.58
N ILE A 138 -13.95 7.50 8.99
CA ILE A 138 -15.18 6.98 8.37
C ILE A 138 -14.81 6.10 7.18
N VAL A 139 -13.90 6.56 6.31
CA VAL A 139 -13.45 5.79 5.15
C VAL A 139 -12.69 4.56 5.62
N ARG A 140 -11.77 4.73 6.58
CA ARG A 140 -10.99 3.65 7.20
C ARG A 140 -11.92 2.52 7.67
N LYS A 141 -12.89 2.83 8.53
CA LYS A 141 -13.78 1.83 9.17
C LYS A 141 -14.86 1.26 8.24
N ARG A 142 -15.29 2.00 7.21
CA ARG A 142 -16.36 1.56 6.30
C ARG A 142 -15.88 0.78 5.09
N LYS A 143 -14.65 1.01 4.62
CA LYS A 143 -14.17 0.43 3.35
C LYS A 143 -13.06 -0.60 3.50
N PHE A 144 -12.40 -0.65 4.65
CA PHE A 144 -11.22 -1.50 4.85
C PHE A 144 -11.27 -2.19 6.19
N ARG A 145 -11.13 -3.52 6.20
CA ARG A 145 -11.03 -4.33 7.42
C ARG A 145 -10.22 -5.57 7.15
N ASN A 146 -9.41 -5.95 8.13
CA ASN A 146 -8.73 -7.24 8.10
C ASN A 146 -9.72 -8.40 8.29
N PRO A 147 -9.42 -9.59 7.75
CA PRO A 147 -10.22 -10.79 7.99
C PRO A 147 -10.32 -11.08 9.49
N LYS A 148 -11.47 -11.61 9.91
CA LYS A 148 -11.69 -11.98 11.31
C LYS A 148 -10.79 -13.16 11.69
N LEU A 149 -10.04 -13.01 12.78
CA LEU A 149 -9.24 -14.09 13.34
C LEU A 149 -10.15 -15.15 13.96
N LYS A 150 -9.77 -16.43 13.84
CA LYS A 150 -10.47 -17.56 14.46
C LYS A 150 -9.55 -18.23 15.49
N GLY A 151 -9.97 -18.26 16.75
CA GLY A 151 -9.16 -18.82 17.84
C GLY A 151 -7.81 -18.11 17.99
N ASN A 152 -6.72 -18.87 18.11
CA ASN A 152 -5.36 -18.35 18.31
C ASN A 152 -4.59 -18.13 16.99
N GLN A 153 -5.30 -17.90 15.89
CA GLN A 153 -4.66 -17.65 14.59
C GLN A 153 -4.00 -16.27 14.52
N THR A 154 -2.83 -16.21 13.90
CA THR A 154 -2.21 -14.94 13.53
C THR A 154 -2.96 -14.28 12.37
N LEU A 155 -2.68 -13.00 12.10
CA LEU A 155 -3.22 -12.34 10.92
C LEU A 155 -2.78 -13.04 9.63
N CYS A 156 -1.52 -13.49 9.55
CA CYS A 156 -1.04 -14.22 8.38
C CYS A 156 -1.74 -15.58 8.22
N ASP A 157 -2.05 -16.30 9.30
CA ASP A 157 -2.89 -17.49 9.24
C ASP A 157 -4.29 -17.18 8.67
N ALA A 158 -4.87 -16.04 9.03
CA ALA A 158 -6.18 -15.64 8.52
C ALA A 158 -6.19 -15.32 7.02
N PHE A 159 -5.03 -14.92 6.46
CA PHE A 159 -4.84 -14.76 5.01
C PHE A 159 -4.52 -16.10 4.32
N GLN A 160 -3.89 -17.05 5.01
CA GLN A 160 -3.68 -18.41 4.49
C GLN A 160 -4.89 -19.28 4.78
N LEU A 161 -5.87 -19.29 3.86
CA LEU A 161 -7.08 -20.10 4.00
C LEU A 161 -6.72 -21.59 4.12
N LYS A 162 -6.66 -22.10 5.36
CA LYS A 162 -6.32 -23.51 5.63
C LYS A 162 -7.31 -24.45 4.95
N VAL A 163 -6.77 -25.44 4.22
CA VAL A 163 -7.49 -26.61 3.74
C VAL A 163 -8.01 -27.34 4.98
N GLY A 164 -9.32 -27.37 5.16
CA GLY A 164 -9.95 -28.37 6.01
C GLY A 164 -9.82 -29.70 5.29
N PHE A 165 -8.97 -30.58 5.79
CA PHE A 165 -9.13 -32.00 5.50
C PHE A 165 -10.48 -32.41 6.07
N VAL A 166 -11.46 -32.68 5.21
CA VAL A 166 -12.62 -33.46 5.61
C VAL A 166 -12.15 -34.91 5.59
N GLU A 167 -11.87 -35.48 6.77
CA GLU A 167 -11.84 -36.93 6.90
C GLU A 167 -13.27 -37.46 6.74
N THR A 168 -13.66 -37.79 5.51
CA THR A 168 -14.82 -38.65 5.28
C THR A 168 -14.45 -40.04 5.76
N SER A 169 -14.82 -40.34 7.00
CA SER A 169 -14.97 -41.72 7.44
C SER A 169 -16.23 -42.30 6.81
N ARG A 170 -16.07 -43.50 6.25
CA ARG A 170 -17.09 -44.50 5.88
C ARG A 170 -17.69 -44.47 4.46
N SER A 171 -17.32 -45.52 3.72
CA SER A 171 -18.05 -46.29 2.71
C SER A 171 -19.36 -45.72 2.16
N GLU A 172 -19.37 -45.41 0.87
CA GLU A 172 -20.27 -45.92 -0.18
C GLU A 172 -20.33 -44.94 -1.36
N GLU A 173 -20.40 -45.50 -2.56
CA GLU A 173 -20.18 -44.89 -3.85
C GLU A 173 -21.50 -44.32 -4.41
N GLN A 174 -21.69 -43.00 -4.41
CA GLN A 174 -22.51 -42.26 -5.40
C GLN A 174 -22.55 -40.74 -5.15
N ASP A 175 -22.46 -39.97 -6.25
CA ASP A 175 -22.57 -38.52 -6.40
C ASP A 175 -21.45 -37.62 -5.83
N MET A 176 -20.39 -37.48 -6.61
CA MET A 176 -19.35 -36.46 -6.47
C MET A 176 -19.86 -35.06 -6.87
N LYS A 177 -20.67 -34.44 -6.02
CA LYS A 177 -20.99 -32.99 -6.07
C LYS A 177 -20.78 -32.36 -4.70
N GLY A 178 -19.53 -32.01 -4.41
CA GLY A 178 -19.20 -31.31 -3.16
C GLY A 178 -17.73 -30.98 -3.00
N ILE A 179 -17.05 -30.45 -4.03
CA ILE A 179 -15.69 -29.91 -3.84
C ILE A 179 -15.82 -28.52 -3.21
N GLY A 180 -15.80 -28.45 -1.88
CA GLY A 180 -15.64 -27.21 -1.14
C GLY A 180 -14.27 -26.59 -1.46
N HIS A 181 -14.25 -25.59 -2.32
CA HIS A 181 -13.02 -24.95 -2.81
C HIS A 181 -12.45 -24.00 -1.75
N LEU A 182 -11.67 -24.54 -0.80
CA LEU A 182 -10.86 -23.75 0.13
C LEU A 182 -9.57 -23.34 -0.58
N GLN A 183 -9.43 -22.06 -0.92
CA GLN A 183 -8.31 -21.55 -1.70
C GLN A 183 -7.41 -20.68 -0.86
N ASN A 184 -6.13 -21.04 -0.69
CA ASN A 184 -5.14 -20.15 -0.08
C ASN A 184 -5.07 -18.80 -0.82
N THR A 185 -4.78 -17.72 -0.09
CA THR A 185 -4.45 -16.45 -0.76
C THR A 185 -2.96 -16.35 -1.07
N MET A 186 -2.62 -15.53 -2.05
CA MET A 186 -1.25 -15.14 -2.38
C MET A 186 -1.19 -13.65 -2.70
N ARG A 187 0.01 -13.07 -2.59
CA ARG A 187 0.25 -11.68 -2.97
C ARG A 187 0.10 -11.46 -4.49
N PRO A 188 -0.28 -10.25 -4.93
CA PRO A 188 -0.26 -9.89 -6.35
C PRO A 188 1.11 -10.08 -7.01
N PRO A 189 1.17 -10.29 -8.34
CA PRO A 189 2.42 -10.54 -9.05
C PRO A 189 3.52 -9.47 -8.85
N TRP A 190 3.17 -8.20 -8.73
CA TRP A 190 4.14 -7.10 -8.58
C TRP A 190 4.49 -6.77 -7.13
N TRP A 191 3.94 -7.51 -6.17
CA TRP A 191 4.22 -7.30 -4.76
C TRP A 191 5.46 -8.09 -4.32
N GLN A 192 6.33 -7.44 -3.54
CA GLN A 192 7.50 -8.07 -2.92
C GLN A 192 7.21 -8.62 -1.51
N THR A 193 6.13 -8.16 -0.89
CA THR A 193 5.74 -8.49 0.49
C THR A 193 4.32 -9.02 0.51
N ASP A 194 4.07 -10.03 1.34
CA ASP A 194 2.71 -10.53 1.56
C ASP A 194 1.85 -9.48 2.25
N LEU A 195 0.57 -9.39 1.88
CA LEU A 195 -0.34 -8.40 2.46
C LEU A 195 -0.39 -8.47 3.99
N CYS A 196 -0.36 -9.66 4.59
CA CYS A 196 -0.40 -9.80 6.05
C CYS A 196 0.81 -9.17 6.79
N LYS A 197 1.92 -8.92 6.07
CA LYS A 197 3.14 -8.29 6.59
C LYS A 197 3.22 -6.80 6.23
N LEU A 198 2.33 -6.29 5.37
CA LEU A 198 2.33 -4.89 4.97
C LEU A 198 2.09 -3.99 6.19
N GLY A 199 3.03 -3.08 6.47
CA GLY A 199 2.98 -2.19 7.63
C GLY A 199 3.41 -2.82 8.96
N PHE A 200 3.86 -4.09 8.96
CA PHE A 200 4.36 -4.73 10.17
C PHE A 200 5.61 -4.02 10.69
N GLY A 201 5.65 -3.71 12.00
CA GLY A 201 6.77 -3.01 12.64
C GLY A 201 6.85 -1.51 12.33
N VAL A 202 5.90 -0.94 11.57
CA VAL A 202 5.87 0.49 11.24
C VAL A 202 4.74 1.18 12.03
N SER A 203 5.12 1.88 13.10
CA SER A 203 4.20 2.56 14.00
C SER A 203 3.24 3.51 13.25
N GLY A 204 1.96 3.48 13.63
CA GLY A 204 0.93 4.38 13.13
C GLY A 204 0.41 4.08 11.71
N THR A 205 1.03 3.19 10.94
CA THR A 205 0.58 2.89 9.57
C THR A 205 -0.57 1.89 9.52
N GLY A 206 -0.68 0.99 10.51
CA GLY A 206 -1.63 -0.13 10.47
C GLY A 206 -1.14 -1.27 9.56
N ILE A 207 -1.82 -2.41 9.62
CA ILE A 207 -1.34 -3.67 9.05
C ILE A 207 -2.33 -4.19 8.00
N ALA A 208 -1.81 -4.77 6.91
CA ALA A 208 -2.59 -5.42 5.85
C ALA A 208 -3.64 -4.49 5.20
N PHE A 209 -4.91 -4.89 5.11
CA PHE A 209 -5.95 -4.02 4.54
C PHE A 209 -6.13 -2.74 5.35
N GLU A 210 -5.72 -2.75 6.63
CA GLU A 210 -5.78 -1.60 7.52
C GLU A 210 -4.56 -0.68 7.48
N ASN A 211 -3.63 -0.94 6.55
CA ASN A 211 -2.49 -0.08 6.30
C ASN A 211 -2.91 1.21 5.57
N VAL A 212 -2.53 2.38 6.10
CA VAL A 212 -2.94 3.69 5.60
C VAL A 212 -2.43 3.96 4.18
N ASP A 213 -1.20 3.57 3.86
CA ASP A 213 -0.62 3.77 2.52
C ASP A 213 -1.37 2.94 1.48
N PHE A 214 -1.74 1.71 1.83
CA PHE A 214 -2.62 0.87 1.02
C PHE A 214 -3.98 1.52 0.80
N MET A 215 -4.65 1.99 1.85
CA MET A 215 -5.96 2.63 1.71
C MET A 215 -5.94 3.89 0.84
N VAL A 216 -4.90 4.72 0.98
CA VAL A 216 -4.70 5.92 0.15
C VAL A 216 -4.49 5.53 -1.31
N TRP A 217 -3.72 4.46 -1.56
CA TRP A 217 -3.50 3.97 -2.91
C TRP A 217 -4.80 3.48 -3.57
N MET A 218 -5.59 2.67 -2.86
CA MET A 218 -6.84 2.09 -3.36
C MET A 218 -7.93 3.12 -3.71
N GLN A 219 -7.80 4.37 -3.23
CA GLN A 219 -8.63 5.49 -3.68
C GLN A 219 -8.15 6.01 -5.04
N THR A 220 -8.69 5.45 -6.11
CA THR A 220 -8.36 5.82 -7.49
C THR A 220 -8.59 7.30 -7.77
N SER A 221 -7.60 7.95 -8.39
CA SER A 221 -7.67 9.36 -8.80
C SER A 221 -8.47 9.55 -10.08
N ALA A 222 -9.13 10.70 -10.22
CA ALA A 222 -9.93 11.03 -11.41
C ALA A 222 -9.10 11.51 -12.61
N LEU A 223 -7.86 11.95 -12.37
CA LEU A 223 -6.96 12.51 -13.39
C LEU A 223 -5.68 11.67 -13.51
N PRO A 224 -5.03 11.62 -14.70
CA PRO A 224 -3.77 10.91 -14.90
C PRO A 224 -2.59 11.51 -14.13
N ASN A 225 -2.67 12.81 -13.83
CA ASN A 225 -1.73 13.53 -12.99
C ASN A 225 -2.40 13.74 -11.64
N PHE A 226 -1.88 13.12 -10.59
CA PHE A 226 -2.49 13.17 -9.27
C PHE A 226 -1.44 13.18 -8.16
N ARG A 227 -1.89 13.59 -6.98
CA ARG A 227 -1.11 13.52 -5.74
C ARG A 227 -1.88 12.73 -4.69
N LYS A 228 -1.17 11.97 -3.88
CA LYS A 228 -1.72 11.19 -2.78
C LYS A 228 -1.08 11.64 -1.47
N HIS A 229 -1.92 11.88 -0.47
CA HIS A 229 -1.48 12.34 0.84
C HIS A 229 -0.70 11.20 1.51
N TYR A 230 0.57 11.43 1.80
CA TYR A 230 1.45 10.44 2.40
C TYR A 230 1.47 10.60 3.92
N ARG A 231 1.89 11.76 4.42
CA ARG A 231 2.06 12.04 5.85
C ARG A 231 1.73 13.48 6.18
N THR A 232 1.46 13.74 7.45
CA THR A 232 1.32 15.08 8.02
C THR A 232 2.52 15.34 8.95
N LEU A 233 3.06 16.55 8.99
CA LEU A 233 4.09 16.93 9.96
C LEU A 233 3.51 16.81 11.38
N ASP A 234 4.22 16.13 12.27
CA ASP A 234 3.81 15.97 13.67
C ASP A 234 4.36 17.12 14.52
N ASN A 235 3.55 18.16 14.67
CA ASN A 235 3.92 19.33 15.47
C ASN A 235 3.90 19.07 16.99
N GLU A 236 3.34 17.93 17.43
CA GLU A 236 3.22 17.58 18.86
C GLU A 236 4.51 16.93 19.40
N VAL A 237 5.48 16.59 18.54
CA VAL A 237 6.79 16.03 18.92
C VAL A 237 7.84 17.13 19.11
N SER A 238 7.50 18.38 18.77
CA SER A 238 8.37 19.55 18.83
C SER A 238 8.22 20.42 20.10
N GLU A 239 7.46 19.94 21.10
CA GLU A 239 7.37 20.54 22.45
C GLU A 239 8.13 19.72 23.49
#